data_AF-A0AAW1V5Q5-F1
#
_entry.id   AF-A0AAW1V5Q5-F1
#
_cell.length_a   1.000
_cell.length_b   1.000
_cell.length_c   1.000
_cell.angle_alpha   90.00
_cell.angle_beta   90.00
_cell.angle_gamma   90.00
#
_symmetry.space_group_name_H-M   'P 1'
#
loop_
_entity.id
_entity.type
_entity.pdbx_description
1 polymer ?
#
loop_
_entity_poly.entity_id
_entity_poly.type
_entity_poly.pdbx_seq_one_letter_code
_entity_poly.pdbx_strand_id
1 'polypeptide(L)'
;MYSRCRLNLVQNALNIFKTNYSSEANIKLESKFLLHNLDKGPSEEVTLKKEDALKIFKNMDSIRKFENSSAQMYREKVIRGFCHLYAGQEAVAAGLTAAMRPQDICITAYRCHGIAYVMGATVEEVLCELTGRASGIARGKGGSMHMYTDKMFGGNGIVGSHVPVGTGLGFARKYTGKDGVSITMYGDGAANQGQCFEAFNMAKIFQIPVVYICENNLFGLGTFCARAAANTKYYTRCEYIPGICIDGMDVLAVREGIKFAIDYAQSGNGPIIAECVTYRYFGHSMSDPGTSYRKREDIEETREKRDCLKKYKNYLTSCNLFTPEELKAIETENKKKTEKASQFARTDKIPPLEELNTDIYVKALEPVRNVSHFKPLAHINSNKFPLTP
;
A
#
# COMPACT_ATOMS: atom_id res chain seq x y z
N MET A 1 49.06 41.87 -31.44
CA MET A 1 47.67 42.17 -31.06
C MET A 1 46.75 41.33 -31.93
N TYR A 2 46.13 40.26 -31.39
CA TYR A 2 44.96 39.50 -31.90
C TYR A 2 45.03 38.05 -31.39
N SER A 3 44.63 37.79 -30.14
CA SER A 3 44.21 36.45 -29.67
C SER A 3 43.68 36.43 -28.22
N ARG A 4 42.74 37.32 -27.85
CA ARG A 4 42.09 37.28 -26.52
C ARG A 4 40.57 37.38 -26.50
N CYS A 5 39.90 37.05 -27.60
CA CYS A 5 38.43 37.18 -27.71
C CYS A 5 37.66 35.87 -27.90
N ARG A 6 38.10 34.75 -27.30
CA ARG A 6 37.37 33.46 -27.40
C ARG A 6 37.19 32.65 -26.11
N LEU A 7 37.56 33.17 -24.95
CA LEU A 7 37.42 32.42 -23.68
C LEU A 7 36.27 32.88 -22.76
N ASN A 8 35.60 34.00 -23.04
CA ASN A 8 34.51 34.50 -22.19
C ASN A 8 33.08 34.18 -22.68
N LEU A 9 32.92 33.46 -23.80
CA LEU A 9 31.60 33.09 -24.33
C LEU A 9 31.18 31.65 -24.02
N VAL A 10 32.08 30.80 -23.52
CA VAL A 10 31.75 29.41 -23.16
C VAL A 10 31.37 29.26 -21.68
N GLN A 11 31.86 30.14 -20.79
CA GLN A 11 31.48 30.10 -19.37
C GLN A 11 30.08 30.68 -19.10
N ASN A 12 29.60 31.60 -19.93
CA ASN A 12 28.29 32.25 -19.76
C ASN A 12 27.12 31.47 -20.39
N ALA A 13 27.38 30.37 -21.09
CA ALA A 13 26.34 29.49 -21.65
C ALA A 13 25.94 28.33 -20.71
N LEU A 14 26.63 28.14 -19.58
CA LEU A 14 26.37 27.07 -18.61
C LEU A 14 25.53 27.49 -17.39
N ASN A 15 25.09 28.76 -17.33
CA ASN A 15 24.27 29.30 -16.24
C ASN A 15 22.85 29.68 -16.64
N ILE A 16 22.39 29.24 -17.81
CA ILE A 16 21.00 29.39 -18.24
C ILE A 16 20.35 28.01 -18.04
N PHE A 17 19.38 27.92 -17.13
CA PHE A 17 18.70 26.70 -16.61
C PHE A 17 19.20 26.04 -15.30
N LYS A 18 19.81 26.81 -14.38
CA LYS A 18 19.59 26.51 -12.95
C LYS A 18 18.50 27.44 -12.43
N THR A 19 17.28 27.12 -12.81
CA THR A 19 16.08 27.58 -12.11
C THR A 19 16.25 27.23 -10.62
N ASN A 20 16.20 28.23 -9.75
CA ASN A 20 16.29 28.07 -8.30
C ASN A 20 15.08 27.27 -7.79
N TYR A 21 15.15 25.93 -7.83
CA TYR A 21 14.12 25.06 -7.25
C TYR A 21 14.25 25.00 -5.75
N SER A 22 13.11 24.95 -5.07
CA SER A 22 13.07 24.92 -3.61
C SER A 22 13.50 23.57 -3.07
N SER A 23 14.24 23.56 -1.96
CA SER A 23 14.57 22.31 -1.22
C SER A 23 13.38 21.78 -0.43
N GLU A 24 12.41 22.64 -0.14
CA GLU A 24 11.17 22.33 0.57
C GLU A 24 10.03 23.27 0.18
N ALA A 25 8.79 22.85 0.41
CA ALA A 25 7.61 23.67 0.20
C ALA A 25 6.68 23.57 1.41
N ASN A 26 6.05 24.69 1.77
CA ASN A 26 4.95 24.70 2.73
C ASN A 26 3.63 24.72 1.96
N ILE A 27 2.82 23.71 2.21
CA ILE A 27 1.57 23.43 1.49
C ILE A 27 0.45 23.44 2.52
N LYS A 28 -0.63 24.15 2.20
CA LYS A 28 -1.89 24.05 2.95
C LYS A 28 -2.78 23.03 2.26
N LEU A 29 -3.23 22.02 2.99
CA LEU A 29 -4.15 21.01 2.47
C LEU A 29 -5.50 21.65 2.14
N GLU A 30 -6.07 21.23 1.00
CA GLU A 30 -7.41 21.66 0.59
C GLU A 30 -8.50 20.87 1.33
N SER A 31 -8.21 19.61 1.62
CA SER A 31 -9.11 18.70 2.33
C SER A 31 -8.97 18.87 3.84
N LYS A 32 -10.12 18.90 4.52
CA LYS A 32 -10.18 18.93 5.98
C LYS A 32 -10.37 17.53 6.54
N PHE A 33 -9.81 17.29 7.73
CA PHE A 33 -10.04 16.07 8.48
C PHE A 33 -11.38 16.15 9.22
N LEU A 34 -12.19 15.10 9.13
CA LEU A 34 -13.37 14.96 10.00
C LEU A 34 -12.96 14.13 11.22
N LEU A 35 -13.35 14.58 12.40
CA LEU A 35 -12.93 13.97 13.66
C LEU A 35 -14.11 13.29 14.36
N HIS A 36 -13.81 12.23 15.10
CA HIS A 36 -14.73 11.53 16.00
C HIS A 36 -14.03 11.32 17.34
N ASN A 37 -14.59 11.86 18.42
CA ASN A 37 -14.04 11.79 19.77
C ASN A 37 -12.57 12.25 19.88
N LEU A 38 -12.23 13.34 19.18
CA LEU A 38 -10.92 14.01 19.23
C LEU A 38 -11.11 15.53 19.27
N ASP A 39 -10.45 16.20 20.20
CA ASP A 39 -10.48 17.67 20.32
C ASP A 39 -9.62 18.37 19.26
N LYS A 40 -8.56 17.68 18.82
CA LYS A 40 -7.60 18.19 17.83
C LYS A 40 -7.28 17.10 16.82
N GLY A 41 -7.18 17.50 15.56
CA GLY A 41 -6.83 16.64 14.43
C GLY A 41 -5.40 16.84 13.95
N PRO A 42 -5.04 16.21 12.81
CA PRO A 42 -3.78 16.41 12.13
C PRO A 42 -3.60 17.86 11.63
N SER A 43 -2.36 18.27 11.39
CA SER A 43 -2.06 19.58 10.80
C SER A 43 -2.56 19.65 9.36
N GLU A 44 -3.18 20.78 9.00
CA GLU A 44 -3.50 21.11 7.60
C GLU A 44 -2.36 21.87 6.91
N GLU A 45 -1.33 22.28 7.67
CA GLU A 45 -0.11 22.91 7.16
C GLU A 45 1.03 21.90 7.12
N VAL A 46 1.62 21.76 5.94
CA VAL A 46 2.47 20.62 5.60
C VAL A 46 3.78 21.11 5.00
N THR A 47 4.89 20.78 5.63
CA THR A 47 6.21 20.94 5.02
C THR A 47 6.55 19.68 4.21
N LEU A 48 6.94 19.88 2.95
CA LEU A 48 7.33 18.81 2.03
C LEU A 48 8.74 19.07 1.50
N LYS A 49 9.69 18.24 1.92
CA LYS A 49 11.06 18.26 1.40
C LYS A 49 11.13 17.61 0.02
N LYS A 50 12.01 18.12 -0.84
CA LYS A 50 12.17 17.63 -2.22
C LYS A 50 12.50 16.12 -2.28
N GLU A 51 13.30 15.61 -1.35
CA GLU A 51 13.65 14.19 -1.29
C GLU A 51 12.46 13.28 -0.94
N ASP A 52 11.64 13.68 0.03
CA ASP A 52 10.45 12.93 0.42
C ASP A 52 9.40 12.99 -0.69
N ALA A 53 9.28 14.15 -1.33
CA ALA A 53 8.44 14.32 -2.50
C ALA A 53 8.79 13.35 -3.64
N LEU A 54 10.08 13.19 -3.92
CA LEU A 54 10.56 12.26 -4.92
C LEU A 54 10.19 10.82 -4.58
N LYS A 55 10.38 10.40 -3.33
CA LYS A 55 10.08 9.04 -2.88
C LYS A 55 8.58 8.74 -3.01
N ILE A 56 7.73 9.65 -2.55
CA ILE A 56 6.27 9.51 -2.65
C ILE A 56 5.84 9.39 -4.12
N PHE A 57 6.32 10.29 -4.98
CA PHE A 57 5.97 10.27 -6.41
C PHE A 57 6.42 8.98 -7.10
N LYS A 58 7.68 8.56 -6.85
CA LYS A 58 8.22 7.29 -7.38
C LYS A 58 7.38 6.09 -6.97
N ASN A 59 6.94 6.06 -5.71
CA ASN A 59 6.14 4.96 -5.21
C ASN A 59 4.77 4.90 -5.88
N MET A 60 4.04 6.03 -5.90
CA MET A 60 2.71 6.09 -6.51
C MET A 60 2.75 5.72 -8.00
N ASP A 61 3.73 6.26 -8.72
CA ASP A 61 3.90 6.01 -10.15
C ASP A 61 4.30 4.56 -10.44
N SER A 62 5.17 3.96 -9.62
CA SER A 62 5.55 2.54 -9.76
C SER A 62 4.34 1.63 -9.55
N ILE A 63 3.54 1.87 -8.51
CA ILE A 63 2.30 1.13 -8.25
C ILE A 63 1.40 1.19 -9.48
N ARG A 64 1.06 2.40 -9.95
CA ARG A 64 0.21 2.56 -11.14
C ARG A 64 0.71 1.75 -12.34
N LYS A 65 2.01 1.74 -12.58
CA LYS A 65 2.63 1.06 -13.73
C LYS A 65 2.59 -0.46 -13.62
N PHE A 66 3.02 -1.04 -12.51
CA PHE A 66 3.02 -2.51 -12.39
C PHE A 66 1.61 -3.07 -12.25
N GLU A 67 0.66 -2.31 -11.68
CA GLU A 67 -0.76 -2.68 -11.64
C GLU A 67 -1.36 -2.74 -13.05
N ASN A 68 -1.07 -1.75 -13.90
CA ASN A 68 -1.48 -1.78 -15.31
C ASN A 68 -0.82 -2.93 -16.08
N SER A 69 0.47 -3.21 -15.82
CA SER A 69 1.15 -4.37 -16.41
C SER A 69 0.52 -5.69 -15.97
N SER A 70 0.16 -5.81 -14.68
CA SER A 70 -0.56 -6.96 -14.13
C SER A 70 -1.91 -7.16 -14.79
N ALA A 71 -2.66 -6.07 -15.03
CA ALA A 71 -3.93 -6.12 -15.76
C ALA A 71 -3.74 -6.70 -17.18
N GLN A 72 -2.68 -6.29 -17.88
CA GLN A 72 -2.35 -6.80 -19.21
C GLN A 72 -1.96 -8.28 -19.16
N MET A 73 -1.04 -8.66 -18.27
CA MET A 73 -0.58 -10.05 -18.10
C MET A 73 -1.71 -11.01 -17.71
N TYR A 74 -2.72 -10.54 -16.96
CA TYR A 74 -3.92 -11.32 -16.66
C TYR A 74 -4.77 -11.58 -17.91
N ARG A 75 -5.01 -10.55 -18.75
CA ARG A 75 -5.76 -10.74 -20.01
C ARG A 75 -5.07 -11.69 -20.98
N GLU A 76 -3.73 -11.67 -20.96
CA GLU A 76 -2.88 -12.59 -21.73
C GLU A 76 -2.78 -14.00 -21.09
N LYS A 77 -3.50 -14.24 -19.98
CA LYS A 77 -3.54 -15.52 -19.24
C LYS A 77 -2.20 -15.95 -18.61
N VAL A 78 -1.25 -15.02 -18.48
CA VAL A 78 0.03 -15.25 -17.79
C VAL A 78 -0.19 -15.24 -16.27
N ILE A 79 -1.04 -14.34 -15.78
CA ILE A 79 -1.56 -14.35 -14.41
C ILE A 79 -2.90 -15.10 -14.42
N ARG A 80 -3.16 -15.91 -13.39
CA ARG A 80 -4.39 -16.71 -13.24
C ARG A 80 -5.02 -16.50 -11.86
N GLY A 81 -6.22 -17.06 -11.66
CA GLY A 81 -6.91 -17.02 -10.37
C GLY A 81 -7.36 -15.61 -10.01
N PHE A 82 -7.18 -15.21 -8.75
CA PHE A 82 -7.51 -13.86 -8.29
C PHE A 82 -6.42 -12.84 -8.66
N CYS A 83 -6.83 -11.63 -9.01
CA CYS A 83 -5.94 -10.49 -9.20
C CYS A 83 -6.70 -9.20 -8.87
N HIS A 84 -6.36 -8.56 -7.74
CA HIS A 84 -7.04 -7.39 -7.21
C HIS A 84 -6.16 -6.16 -7.33
N LEU A 85 -6.41 -5.33 -8.33
CA LEU A 85 -5.49 -4.23 -8.67
C LEU A 85 -5.63 -3.03 -7.75
N TYR A 86 -4.53 -2.47 -7.27
CA TYR A 86 -4.52 -1.33 -6.34
C TYR A 86 -4.67 0.04 -7.04
N ALA A 87 -4.69 0.08 -8.37
CA ALA A 87 -4.69 1.32 -9.14
C ALA A 87 -5.88 2.26 -8.83
N GLY A 88 -5.57 3.51 -8.52
CA GLY A 88 -6.49 4.54 -8.03
C GLY A 88 -6.35 4.84 -6.53
N GLN A 89 -5.74 3.93 -5.77
CA GLN A 89 -5.57 4.05 -4.31
C GLN A 89 -4.11 4.33 -3.92
N GLU A 90 -3.25 4.72 -4.87
CA GLU A 90 -1.80 4.85 -4.65
C GLU A 90 -1.44 5.88 -3.57
N ALA A 91 -2.26 6.91 -3.42
CA ALA A 91 -2.11 7.90 -2.35
C ALA A 91 -2.15 7.26 -0.96
N VAL A 92 -3.00 6.23 -0.77
CA VAL A 92 -3.11 5.51 0.51
C VAL A 92 -1.80 4.78 0.82
N ALA A 93 -1.32 3.93 -0.09
CA ALA A 93 -0.09 3.17 0.10
C ALA A 93 1.15 4.07 0.27
N ALA A 94 1.30 5.10 -0.58
CA ALA A 94 2.47 5.99 -0.52
C ALA A 94 2.43 6.92 0.69
N GLY A 95 1.26 7.45 1.05
CA GLY A 95 1.08 8.32 2.22
C GLY A 95 1.27 7.55 3.53
N LEU A 96 0.75 6.32 3.62
CA LEU A 96 1.00 5.38 4.72
C LEU A 96 2.50 5.22 4.96
N THR A 97 3.24 4.87 3.91
CA THR A 97 4.68 4.57 4.03
C THR A 97 5.51 5.81 4.36
N ALA A 98 5.05 6.99 3.91
CA ALA A 98 5.67 8.27 4.28
C ALA A 98 5.41 8.68 5.74
N ALA A 99 4.36 8.15 6.37
CA ALA A 99 4.04 8.38 7.78
C ALA A 99 4.69 7.34 8.72
N MET A 100 4.91 6.12 8.24
CA MET A 100 5.45 5.01 9.04
C MET A 100 6.87 5.27 9.54
N ARG A 101 7.11 4.84 10.77
CA ARG A 101 8.44 4.75 11.38
C ARG A 101 9.07 3.38 11.08
N PRO A 102 10.40 3.22 11.21
CA PRO A 102 11.08 1.96 10.91
C PRO A 102 10.53 0.73 11.62
N GLN A 103 10.02 0.91 12.85
CA GLN A 103 9.51 -0.12 13.75
C GLN A 103 8.03 -0.49 13.53
N ASP A 104 7.27 0.36 12.81
CA ASP A 104 5.86 0.12 12.54
C ASP A 104 5.69 -1.04 11.55
N ILE A 105 4.58 -1.78 11.71
CA ILE A 105 4.26 -2.95 10.88
C ILE A 105 2.85 -2.85 10.33
N CYS A 106 2.60 -3.49 9.20
CA CYS A 106 1.35 -3.42 8.46
C CYS A 106 0.75 -4.82 8.23
N ILE A 107 -0.57 -4.89 8.20
CA ILE A 107 -1.34 -6.04 7.71
C ILE A 107 -2.55 -5.55 6.92
N THR A 108 -2.89 -6.23 5.83
CA THR A 108 -4.02 -5.85 4.96
C THR A 108 -4.72 -7.06 4.36
N ALA A 109 -5.79 -6.80 3.61
CA ALA A 109 -6.54 -7.79 2.84
C ALA A 109 -5.81 -8.20 1.55
N TYR A 110 -6.52 -8.85 0.63
CA TYR A 110 -5.98 -9.40 -0.62
C TYR A 110 -5.64 -8.36 -1.71
N ARG A 111 -5.98 -7.08 -1.55
CA ARG A 111 -5.62 -6.01 -2.50
C ARG A 111 -4.28 -5.40 -2.09
N CYS A 112 -3.23 -6.22 -2.12
CA CYS A 112 -2.01 -5.95 -1.37
C CYS A 112 -0.78 -5.59 -2.21
N HIS A 113 -0.83 -5.56 -3.54
CA HIS A 113 0.40 -5.46 -4.36
C HIS A 113 1.10 -4.11 -4.13
N GLY A 114 0.33 -3.02 -4.14
CA GLY A 114 0.80 -1.68 -3.79
C GLY A 114 1.44 -1.62 -2.40
N ILE A 115 0.79 -2.24 -1.40
CA ILE A 115 1.27 -2.29 -0.02
C ILE A 115 2.55 -3.13 0.09
N ALA A 116 2.60 -4.32 -0.50
CA ALA A 116 3.79 -5.17 -0.49
C ALA A 116 5.01 -4.45 -1.07
N TYR A 117 4.82 -3.75 -2.20
CA TYR A 117 5.86 -2.95 -2.83
C TYR A 117 6.40 -1.86 -1.90
N VAL A 118 5.53 -1.05 -1.29
CA VAL A 118 5.99 0.03 -0.39
C VAL A 118 6.50 -0.50 0.96
N MET A 119 6.16 -1.75 1.32
CA MET A 119 6.68 -2.46 2.50
C MET A 119 7.95 -3.26 2.23
N GLY A 120 8.60 -3.06 1.07
CA GLY A 120 9.95 -3.55 0.79
C GLY A 120 10.07 -4.56 -0.35
N ALA A 121 8.95 -5.03 -0.91
CA ALA A 121 9.01 -5.89 -2.10
C ALA A 121 9.46 -5.09 -3.33
N THR A 122 10.21 -5.73 -4.22
CA THR A 122 10.51 -5.17 -5.54
C THR A 122 9.35 -5.40 -6.51
N VAL A 123 9.29 -4.59 -7.58
CA VAL A 123 8.33 -4.81 -8.68
C VAL A 123 8.53 -6.20 -9.29
N GLU A 124 9.77 -6.67 -9.39
CA GLU A 124 10.10 -8.00 -9.92
C GLU A 124 9.51 -9.12 -9.05
N GLU A 125 9.73 -9.08 -7.74
CA GLU A 125 9.18 -10.09 -6.82
C GLU A 125 7.66 -10.13 -6.81
N VAL A 126 7.00 -8.97 -6.88
CA VAL A 126 5.53 -8.87 -6.96
C VAL A 126 5.03 -9.49 -8.27
N LEU A 127 5.61 -9.10 -9.41
CA LEU A 127 5.16 -9.61 -10.72
C LEU A 127 5.48 -11.11 -10.88
N CYS A 128 6.63 -11.58 -10.42
CA CYS A 128 6.97 -13.00 -10.42
C CYS A 128 6.03 -13.82 -9.53
N GLU A 129 5.58 -13.29 -8.39
CA GLU A 129 4.60 -13.98 -7.56
C GLU A 129 3.23 -14.07 -8.26
N LEU A 130 2.80 -12.99 -8.90
CA LEU A 130 1.56 -12.96 -9.68
C LEU A 130 1.57 -13.95 -10.85
N THR A 131 2.73 -14.15 -11.49
CA THR A 131 2.90 -15.12 -12.59
C THR A 131 3.29 -16.52 -12.11
N GLY A 132 3.34 -16.77 -10.80
CA GLY A 132 3.59 -18.08 -10.20
C GLY A 132 5.02 -18.60 -10.42
N ARG A 133 6.03 -17.72 -10.34
CA ARG A 133 7.44 -18.03 -10.61
C ARG A 133 8.27 -18.14 -9.35
N ALA A 134 9.41 -18.84 -9.46
CA ALA A 134 10.31 -19.13 -8.35
C ALA A 134 10.90 -17.87 -7.71
N SER A 135 11.13 -16.81 -8.49
CA SER A 135 11.59 -15.51 -7.98
C SER A 135 10.47 -14.67 -7.36
N GLY A 136 9.24 -15.18 -7.30
CA GLY A 136 8.14 -14.53 -6.60
C GLY A 136 8.44 -14.39 -5.11
N ILE A 137 7.88 -13.36 -4.46
CA ILE A 137 8.11 -13.08 -3.04
C ILE A 137 7.80 -14.27 -2.11
N ALA A 138 6.83 -15.11 -2.47
CA ALA A 138 6.47 -16.35 -1.79
C ALA A 138 6.79 -17.61 -2.63
N ARG A 139 7.76 -17.51 -3.55
CA ARG A 139 8.18 -18.57 -4.49
C ARG A 139 7.01 -19.12 -5.32
N GLY A 140 6.07 -18.26 -5.74
CA GLY A 140 4.93 -18.65 -6.56
C GLY A 140 3.87 -19.50 -5.83
N LYS A 141 4.00 -19.69 -4.51
CA LYS A 141 3.04 -20.46 -3.69
C LYS A 141 1.85 -19.63 -3.24
N GLY A 142 2.02 -18.32 -3.08
CA GLY A 142 0.99 -17.43 -2.52
C GLY A 142 0.10 -16.80 -3.58
N GLY A 143 0.68 -16.46 -4.73
CA GLY A 143 0.00 -15.74 -5.79
C GLY A 143 -0.44 -14.33 -5.36
N SER A 144 -1.52 -13.84 -5.97
CA SER A 144 -1.92 -12.43 -5.86
C SER A 144 -2.32 -11.97 -4.46
N MET A 145 -2.85 -12.87 -3.64
CA MET A 145 -3.48 -12.49 -2.37
C MET A 145 -2.54 -12.64 -1.18
N HIS A 146 -1.42 -13.36 -1.31
CA HIS A 146 -0.60 -13.80 -0.17
C HIS A 146 0.86 -13.40 -0.35
N MET A 147 1.14 -12.12 -0.11
CA MET A 147 2.49 -11.54 -0.15
C MET A 147 2.89 -11.04 1.24
N TYR A 148 4.12 -11.34 1.65
CA TYR A 148 4.64 -11.02 2.99
C TYR A 148 6.00 -10.34 2.87
N THR A 149 6.28 -9.38 3.76
CA THR A 149 7.59 -8.75 3.92
C THR A 149 7.92 -8.65 5.41
N ASP A 150 9.14 -8.25 5.77
CA ASP A 150 9.52 -8.03 7.18
C ASP A 150 8.63 -6.99 7.90
N LYS A 151 7.99 -6.11 7.13
CA LYS A 151 7.09 -5.07 7.63
C LYS A 151 5.61 -5.34 7.33
N MET A 152 5.31 -6.36 6.52
CA MET A 152 3.96 -6.66 6.07
C MET A 152 3.57 -8.11 6.37
N PHE A 153 2.62 -8.27 7.27
CA PHE A 153 2.11 -9.56 7.74
C PHE A 153 1.00 -10.10 6.85
N GLY A 154 1.22 -10.05 5.53
CA GLY A 154 0.37 -10.70 4.55
C GLY A 154 -0.63 -9.80 3.86
N GLY A 155 -0.93 -10.17 2.62
CA GLY A 155 -2.27 -10.04 2.08
C GLY A 155 -3.13 -11.21 2.54
N ASN A 156 -4.36 -10.91 2.95
CA ASN A 156 -5.24 -11.89 3.57
C ASN A 156 -6.54 -12.06 2.77
N GLY A 157 -6.83 -13.30 2.36
CA GLY A 157 -7.96 -13.64 1.48
C GLY A 157 -9.31 -13.70 2.18
N ILE A 158 -9.33 -13.91 3.50
CA ILE A 158 -10.57 -13.99 4.28
C ILE A 158 -10.94 -12.59 4.79
N VAL A 159 -12.11 -12.10 4.37
CA VAL A 159 -12.57 -10.75 4.66
C VAL A 159 -12.72 -10.56 6.18
N GLY A 160 -12.02 -9.57 6.74
CA GLY A 160 -12.04 -9.24 8.17
C GLY A 160 -11.11 -10.07 9.07
N SER A 161 -10.60 -11.23 8.61
CA SER A 161 -9.80 -12.12 9.48
C SER A 161 -8.45 -11.53 9.91
N HIS A 162 -7.91 -10.61 9.12
CA HIS A 162 -6.65 -9.93 9.40
C HIS A 162 -6.80 -8.84 10.46
N VAL A 163 -8.02 -8.38 10.77
CA VAL A 163 -8.23 -7.31 11.76
C VAL A 163 -7.90 -7.78 13.18
N PRO A 164 -8.40 -8.94 13.65
CA PRO A 164 -7.93 -9.53 14.91
C PRO A 164 -6.43 -9.87 14.91
N VAL A 165 -5.87 -10.32 13.78
CA VAL A 165 -4.43 -10.63 13.68
C VAL A 165 -3.59 -9.38 13.86
N GLY A 166 -3.94 -8.27 13.19
CA GLY A 166 -3.29 -6.97 13.38
C GLY A 166 -3.39 -6.46 14.81
N THR A 167 -4.52 -6.71 15.46
CA THR A 167 -4.69 -6.43 16.90
C THR A 167 -3.70 -7.22 17.75
N GLY A 168 -3.54 -8.52 17.46
CA GLY A 168 -2.54 -9.37 18.11
C GLY A 168 -1.10 -8.93 17.86
N LEU A 169 -0.79 -8.41 16.66
CA LEU A 169 0.52 -7.84 16.36
C LEU A 169 0.80 -6.58 17.19
N GLY A 170 -0.18 -5.69 17.34
CA GLY A 170 -0.08 -4.55 18.25
C GLY A 170 0.05 -4.98 19.72
N PHE A 171 -0.66 -6.03 20.12
CA PHE A 171 -0.55 -6.60 21.46
C PHE A 171 0.87 -7.10 21.71
N ALA A 172 1.44 -7.84 20.75
CA ALA A 172 2.80 -8.35 20.86
C ALA A 172 3.84 -7.22 21.00
N ARG A 173 3.68 -6.10 20.29
CA ARG A 173 4.52 -4.90 20.45
C ARG A 173 4.46 -4.37 21.88
N LYS A 174 3.26 -4.15 22.39
CA LYS A 174 3.03 -3.71 23.77
C LYS A 174 3.60 -4.70 24.80
N TYR A 175 3.29 -5.98 24.65
CA TYR A 175 3.68 -7.05 25.56
C TYR A 175 5.21 -7.21 25.65
N THR A 176 5.90 -7.08 24.51
CA THR A 176 7.37 -7.20 24.45
C THR A 176 8.09 -5.88 24.75
N GLY A 177 7.37 -4.80 25.08
CA GLY A 177 7.95 -3.47 25.30
C GLY A 177 8.63 -2.89 24.06
N LYS A 178 8.33 -3.40 22.86
CA LYS A 178 8.90 -2.91 21.61
C LYS A 178 8.12 -1.68 21.15
N ASP A 179 8.86 -0.66 20.73
CA ASP A 179 8.31 0.50 20.05
C ASP A 179 7.65 0.08 18.71
N GLY A 180 6.72 0.89 18.24
CA GLY A 180 5.98 0.69 17.00
C GLY A 180 4.50 0.36 17.22
N VAL A 181 3.70 0.72 16.23
CA VAL A 181 2.27 0.37 16.17
C VAL A 181 2.02 -0.73 15.14
N SER A 182 0.89 -1.42 15.27
CA SER A 182 0.35 -2.23 14.18
C SER A 182 -0.64 -1.42 13.36
N ILE A 183 -0.36 -1.30 12.07
CA ILE A 183 -1.27 -0.69 11.09
C ILE A 183 -2.10 -1.83 10.49
N THR A 184 -3.40 -1.77 10.73
CA THR A 184 -4.35 -2.83 10.39
C THR A 184 -5.35 -2.30 9.38
N MET A 185 -5.13 -2.60 8.10
CA MET A 185 -5.92 -2.08 6.98
C MET A 185 -7.04 -3.04 6.60
N TYR A 186 -8.25 -2.52 6.35
CA TYR A 186 -9.41 -3.29 5.89
C TYR A 186 -10.29 -2.42 4.97
N GLY A 187 -11.12 -3.04 4.13
CA GLY A 187 -12.01 -2.31 3.21
C GLY A 187 -13.38 -1.95 3.81
N ASP A 188 -14.12 -1.06 3.15
CA ASP A 188 -15.49 -0.68 3.55
C ASP A 188 -16.44 -1.87 3.72
N GLY A 189 -16.38 -2.86 2.82
CA GLY A 189 -17.15 -4.10 2.97
C GLY A 189 -16.73 -4.97 4.17
N ALA A 190 -15.45 -4.94 4.54
CA ALA A 190 -14.92 -5.68 5.69
C ALA A 190 -15.30 -5.01 7.03
N ALA A 191 -15.63 -3.73 7.02
CA ALA A 191 -16.03 -2.96 8.21
C ALA A 191 -17.31 -3.47 8.88
N ASN A 192 -18.04 -4.39 8.25
CA ASN A 192 -19.24 -5.02 8.78
C ASN A 192 -19.01 -6.43 9.37
N GLN A 193 -17.76 -6.92 9.38
CA GLN A 193 -17.43 -8.22 9.96
C GLN A 193 -17.46 -8.14 11.50
N GLY A 194 -18.15 -9.07 12.15
CA GLY A 194 -18.30 -9.09 13.62
C GLY A 194 -16.96 -9.10 14.36
N GLN A 195 -16.01 -9.90 13.88
CA GLN A 195 -14.65 -9.98 14.45
C GLN A 195 -13.88 -8.65 14.44
N CYS A 196 -14.22 -7.69 13.56
CA CYS A 196 -13.64 -6.36 13.61
C CYS A 196 -14.04 -5.63 14.91
N PHE A 197 -15.31 -5.74 15.33
CA PHE A 197 -15.80 -5.11 16.55
C PHE A 197 -15.30 -5.81 17.81
N GLU A 198 -15.15 -7.13 17.77
CA GLU A 198 -14.48 -7.90 18.84
C GLU A 198 -13.03 -7.43 19.02
N ALA A 199 -12.29 -7.28 17.92
CA ALA A 199 -10.94 -6.75 17.91
C ALA A 199 -10.85 -5.31 18.42
N PHE A 200 -11.78 -4.43 18.00
CA PHE A 200 -11.87 -3.05 18.48
C PHE A 200 -12.07 -2.99 19.99
N ASN A 201 -13.02 -3.76 20.51
CA ASN A 201 -13.29 -3.83 21.94
C ASN A 201 -12.03 -4.25 22.73
N MET A 202 -11.39 -5.35 22.31
CA MET A 202 -10.17 -5.87 22.94
C MET A 202 -9.01 -4.88 22.86
N ALA A 203 -8.84 -4.22 21.72
CA ALA A 203 -7.81 -3.19 21.54
C ALA A 203 -8.01 -2.01 22.49
N LYS A 204 -9.25 -1.58 22.70
CA LYS A 204 -9.53 -0.45 23.58
C LYS A 204 -9.31 -0.81 25.05
N ILE A 205 -9.88 -1.91 25.54
CA ILE A 205 -9.74 -2.28 26.96
C ILE A 205 -8.28 -2.51 27.35
N PHE A 206 -7.47 -3.05 26.44
CA PHE A 206 -6.06 -3.31 26.68
C PHE A 206 -5.14 -2.18 26.20
N GLN A 207 -5.68 -1.05 25.73
CA GLN A 207 -4.89 0.08 25.20
C GLN A 207 -3.78 -0.39 24.26
N ILE A 208 -4.15 -1.16 23.24
CA ILE A 208 -3.22 -1.76 22.29
C ILE A 208 -2.82 -0.71 21.23
N PRO A 209 -1.51 -0.57 20.90
CA PRO A 209 -1.04 0.38 19.90
C PRO A 209 -1.36 -0.09 18.48
N VAL A 210 -2.61 0.13 18.05
CA VAL A 210 -3.13 -0.26 16.72
C VAL A 210 -3.77 0.93 16.02
N VAL A 211 -3.40 1.14 14.76
CA VAL A 211 -4.07 2.08 13.86
C VAL A 211 -4.92 1.28 12.87
N TYR A 212 -6.23 1.37 13.02
CA TYR A 212 -7.20 0.69 12.15
C TYR A 212 -7.50 1.56 10.94
N ILE A 213 -7.10 1.14 9.73
CA ILE A 213 -7.32 1.91 8.50
C ILE A 213 -8.44 1.29 7.67
N CYS A 214 -9.57 1.98 7.55
CA CYS A 214 -10.62 1.63 6.60
C CYS A 214 -10.33 2.26 5.24
N GLU A 215 -9.97 1.46 4.24
CA GLU A 215 -9.90 1.87 2.84
C GLU A 215 -11.30 1.88 2.23
N ASN A 216 -11.98 3.02 2.32
CA ASN A 216 -13.31 3.19 1.77
C ASN A 216 -13.22 3.57 0.29
N ASN A 217 -13.26 2.57 -0.59
CA ASN A 217 -13.34 2.76 -2.04
C ASN A 217 -14.79 2.73 -2.57
N LEU A 218 -15.75 2.91 -1.67
CA LEU A 218 -17.20 2.99 -1.87
C LEU A 218 -17.91 1.66 -2.19
N PHE A 219 -17.18 0.57 -2.49
CA PHE A 219 -17.78 -0.67 -2.97
C PHE A 219 -17.13 -1.94 -2.42
N GLY A 220 -17.86 -2.66 -1.56
CA GLY A 220 -17.58 -4.04 -1.18
C GLY A 220 -17.98 -5.02 -2.29
N LEU A 221 -17.00 -5.46 -3.10
CA LEU A 221 -17.24 -6.23 -4.33
C LEU A 221 -18.08 -5.43 -5.34
N GLY A 222 -19.40 -5.62 -5.34
CA GLY A 222 -20.35 -4.89 -6.18
C GLY A 222 -21.42 -4.16 -5.38
N THR A 223 -21.34 -4.16 -4.05
CA THR A 223 -22.32 -3.52 -3.18
C THR A 223 -21.81 -2.15 -2.76
N PHE A 224 -22.50 -1.10 -3.21
CA PHE A 224 -22.23 0.27 -2.77
C PHE A 224 -22.37 0.42 -1.25
N CYS A 225 -21.50 1.18 -0.61
CA CYS A 225 -21.40 1.30 0.85
C CYS A 225 -22.75 1.59 1.54
N ALA A 226 -23.56 2.50 1.00
CA ALA A 226 -24.86 2.86 1.55
C ALA A 226 -25.90 1.71 1.51
N ARG A 227 -25.65 0.66 0.72
CA ARG A 227 -26.47 -0.56 0.69
C ARG A 227 -25.96 -1.66 1.63
N ALA A 228 -24.73 -1.53 2.11
CA ALA A 228 -24.07 -2.52 2.96
C ALA A 228 -23.97 -2.09 4.43
N ALA A 229 -23.91 -0.78 4.70
CA ALA A 229 -23.73 -0.24 6.04
C ALA A 229 -24.82 0.79 6.37
N ALA A 230 -25.44 0.65 7.54
CA ALA A 230 -26.41 1.63 8.05
C ALA A 230 -25.76 2.99 8.40
N ASN A 231 -24.48 2.97 8.79
CA ASN A 231 -23.65 4.15 8.96
C ASN A 231 -22.43 4.03 8.03
N THR A 232 -22.34 4.92 7.04
CA THR A 232 -21.25 4.96 6.06
C THR A 232 -20.07 5.84 6.49
N LYS A 233 -20.13 6.47 7.67
CA LYS A 233 -18.99 7.17 8.29
C LYS A 233 -18.14 6.14 9.03
N TYR A 234 -17.30 5.41 8.30
CA TYR A 234 -16.54 4.28 8.82
C TYR A 234 -15.61 4.65 9.98
N TYR A 235 -15.06 5.87 9.99
CA TYR A 235 -14.27 6.40 11.11
C TYR A 235 -15.03 6.52 12.44
N THR A 236 -16.37 6.45 12.44
CA THR A 236 -17.22 6.55 13.64
C THR A 236 -17.78 5.21 14.12
N ARG A 237 -17.47 4.11 13.42
CA ARG A 237 -18.19 2.83 13.58
C ARG A 237 -18.03 2.19 14.94
N CYS A 238 -16.95 2.51 15.65
CA CYS A 238 -16.73 2.09 17.01
C CYS A 238 -16.78 3.31 17.92
N GLU A 239 -17.91 3.55 18.58
CA GLU A 239 -18.18 4.79 19.31
C GLU A 239 -17.05 5.16 20.28
N TYR A 240 -16.55 4.20 21.06
CA TYR A 240 -15.54 4.41 22.10
C TYR A 240 -14.08 4.45 21.60
N ILE A 241 -13.84 4.29 20.29
CA ILE A 241 -12.51 4.47 19.68
C ILE A 241 -12.52 5.78 18.88
N PRO A 242 -11.55 6.69 19.09
CA PRO A 242 -11.46 7.91 18.31
C PRO A 242 -11.23 7.62 16.83
N GLY A 243 -11.66 8.54 15.99
CA GLY A 243 -11.66 8.36 14.54
C GLY A 243 -11.27 9.61 13.77
N ILE A 244 -10.62 9.42 12.63
CA ILE A 244 -10.35 10.47 11.65
C ILE A 244 -10.78 10.05 10.24
N CYS A 245 -11.45 10.93 9.50
CA CYS A 245 -11.73 10.76 8.08
C CYS A 245 -10.71 11.56 7.26
N ILE A 246 -10.13 10.92 6.26
CA ILE A 246 -9.03 11.42 5.45
C ILE A 246 -9.43 11.35 3.97
N ASP A 247 -9.07 12.38 3.19
CA ASP A 247 -9.11 12.30 1.74
C ASP A 247 -8.03 11.32 1.24
N GLY A 248 -8.44 10.09 0.93
CA GLY A 248 -7.57 9.02 0.43
C GLY A 248 -7.11 9.20 -1.02
N MET A 249 -7.48 10.31 -1.69
CA MET A 249 -6.96 10.70 -3.00
C MET A 249 -5.87 11.78 -2.90
N ASP A 250 -5.62 12.33 -1.70
CA ASP A 250 -4.56 13.29 -1.44
C ASP A 250 -3.47 12.65 -0.57
N VAL A 251 -2.31 12.38 -1.17
CA VAL A 251 -1.21 11.68 -0.50
C VAL A 251 -0.64 12.44 0.70
N LEU A 252 -0.72 13.78 0.72
CA LEU A 252 -0.25 14.57 1.84
C LEU A 252 -1.27 14.55 2.99
N ALA A 253 -2.57 14.55 2.68
CA ALA A 253 -3.60 14.35 3.69
C ALA A 253 -3.52 12.94 4.32
N VAL A 254 -3.28 11.91 3.51
CA VAL A 254 -3.00 10.55 3.99
C VAL A 254 -1.78 10.52 4.90
N ARG A 255 -0.67 11.15 4.48
CA ARG A 255 0.56 11.20 5.28
C ARG A 255 0.32 11.83 6.65
N GLU A 256 -0.27 13.02 6.71
CA GLU A 256 -0.48 13.72 7.98
C GLU A 256 -1.52 13.02 8.87
N GLY A 257 -2.61 12.53 8.28
CA GLY A 257 -3.65 11.80 9.01
C GLY A 257 -3.12 10.51 9.64
N ILE A 258 -2.37 9.70 8.87
CA ILE A 258 -1.79 8.46 9.38
C ILE A 258 -0.68 8.74 10.38
N LYS A 259 0.16 9.76 10.14
CA LYS A 259 1.21 10.16 11.10
C LYS A 259 0.61 10.53 12.45
N PHE A 260 -0.44 11.36 12.46
CA PHE A 260 -1.18 11.71 13.67
C PHE A 260 -1.72 10.45 14.38
N ALA A 261 -2.30 9.52 13.62
CA ALA A 261 -2.85 8.29 14.18
C ALA A 261 -1.78 7.37 14.80
N ILE A 262 -0.61 7.26 14.16
CA ILE A 262 0.55 6.55 14.69
C ILE A 262 1.01 7.21 15.99
N ASP A 263 1.19 8.53 16.00
CA ASP A 263 1.64 9.29 17.17
C ASP A 263 0.63 9.15 18.34
N TYR A 264 -0.67 9.18 18.04
CA TYR A 264 -1.74 8.97 19.02
C TYR A 264 -1.64 7.61 19.70
N ALA A 265 -1.57 6.53 18.90
CA ALA A 265 -1.55 5.16 19.40
C ALA A 265 -0.23 4.86 20.14
N GLN A 266 0.89 5.36 19.62
CA GLN A 266 2.20 5.21 20.24
C GLN A 266 2.31 5.92 21.60
N SER A 267 1.61 7.04 21.78
CA SER A 267 1.60 7.80 23.03
C SER A 267 0.84 7.10 24.18
N GLY A 268 0.35 5.88 23.95
CA GLY A 268 -0.33 5.07 24.97
C GLY A 268 -1.83 5.33 25.07
N ASN A 269 -2.42 6.13 24.17
CA ASN A 269 -3.86 6.43 24.15
C ASN A 269 -4.73 5.27 23.61
N GLY A 270 -4.09 4.15 23.23
CA GLY A 270 -4.74 2.96 22.70
C GLY A 270 -5.04 3.07 21.20
N PRO A 271 -6.05 2.35 20.70
CA PRO A 271 -6.32 2.30 19.27
C PRO A 271 -6.96 3.58 18.73
N ILE A 272 -6.83 3.79 17.43
CA ILE A 272 -7.51 4.85 16.66
C ILE A 272 -7.95 4.31 15.30
N ILE A 273 -9.08 4.80 14.78
CA ILE A 273 -9.58 4.47 13.44
C ILE A 273 -9.27 5.61 12.47
N ALA A 274 -8.73 5.30 11.30
CA ALA A 274 -8.60 6.22 10.18
C ALA A 274 -9.40 5.70 8.98
N GLU A 275 -10.32 6.48 8.45
CA GLU A 275 -11.00 6.18 7.19
C GLU A 275 -10.32 6.95 6.05
N CYS A 276 -9.73 6.24 5.09
CA CYS A 276 -9.22 6.82 3.86
C CYS A 276 -10.29 6.68 2.77
N VAL A 277 -10.96 7.78 2.44
CA VAL A 277 -11.96 7.80 1.35
C VAL A 277 -11.23 7.91 0.02
N THR A 278 -11.21 6.80 -0.72
CA THR A 278 -10.41 6.64 -1.94
C THR A 278 -11.26 6.03 -3.05
N TYR A 279 -10.64 5.61 -4.16
CA TYR A 279 -11.37 5.00 -5.27
C TYR A 279 -10.51 4.02 -6.07
N ARG A 280 -11.10 2.88 -6.45
CA ARG A 280 -10.45 1.89 -7.32
C ARG A 280 -10.93 2.03 -8.77
N TYR A 281 -10.00 2.09 -9.70
CA TYR A 281 -10.33 2.27 -11.13
C TYR A 281 -10.78 0.98 -11.81
N PHE A 282 -10.24 -0.16 -11.40
CA PHE A 282 -10.67 -1.46 -11.88
C PHE A 282 -11.87 -1.96 -11.09
N GLY A 283 -12.55 -2.99 -11.62
CA GLY A 283 -13.54 -3.77 -10.88
C GLY A 283 -12.95 -4.43 -9.63
N HIS A 284 -13.73 -5.23 -8.93
CA HIS A 284 -13.29 -5.82 -7.67
C HIS A 284 -11.99 -6.59 -7.84
N SER A 285 -11.97 -7.48 -8.84
CA SER A 285 -10.84 -8.26 -9.32
C SER A 285 -10.84 -8.24 -10.86
N MET A 286 -9.85 -8.86 -11.50
CA MET A 286 -9.82 -8.99 -12.96
C MET A 286 -10.98 -9.80 -13.57
N SER A 287 -11.71 -10.61 -12.78
CA SER A 287 -12.91 -11.31 -13.25
C SER A 287 -14.18 -10.44 -13.18
N ASP A 288 -14.11 -9.27 -12.56
CA ASP A 288 -15.21 -8.33 -12.42
C ASP A 288 -14.95 -7.09 -13.31
N PRO A 289 -15.74 -6.88 -14.38
CA PRO A 289 -15.64 -5.67 -15.21
C PRO A 289 -15.97 -4.38 -14.45
N GLY A 290 -16.73 -4.46 -13.35
CA GLY A 290 -17.09 -3.31 -12.52
C GLY A 290 -18.12 -2.36 -13.13
N THR A 291 -18.89 -2.80 -14.13
CA THR A 291 -19.87 -1.98 -14.88
C THR A 291 -21.33 -2.29 -14.54
N SER A 292 -21.61 -3.34 -13.75
CA SER A 292 -22.98 -3.73 -13.37
C SER A 292 -23.54 -2.96 -12.18
N TYR A 293 -22.68 -2.29 -11.41
CA TYR A 293 -23.04 -1.64 -10.14
C TYR A 293 -22.54 -0.20 -10.00
N ARG A 294 -21.87 0.33 -11.03
CA ARG A 294 -21.44 1.73 -11.15
C ARG A 294 -21.27 2.09 -12.62
N LYS A 295 -21.37 3.38 -12.96
CA LYS A 295 -21.27 3.86 -14.33
C LYS A 295 -19.81 4.00 -14.75
N ARG A 296 -19.52 3.91 -16.05
CA ARG A 296 -18.16 4.12 -16.58
C ARG A 296 -17.75 5.59 -16.44
N GLU A 297 -18.72 6.46 -16.64
CA GLU A 297 -18.62 7.92 -16.52
C GLU A 297 -18.16 8.32 -15.11
N ASP A 298 -18.64 7.66 -14.05
CA ASP A 298 -18.20 7.93 -12.67
C ASP A 298 -16.70 7.65 -12.48
N ILE A 299 -16.19 6.60 -13.12
CA ILE A 299 -14.77 6.22 -13.06
C ILE A 299 -13.92 7.22 -13.85
N GLU A 300 -14.37 7.60 -15.05
CA GLU A 300 -13.70 8.57 -15.91
C GLU A 300 -13.64 9.95 -15.25
N GLU A 301 -14.77 10.42 -14.71
CA GLU A 301 -14.85 11.68 -13.97
C GLU A 301 -13.91 11.66 -12.75
N THR A 302 -13.89 10.56 -11.99
CA THR A 302 -12.97 10.43 -10.85
C THR A 302 -11.52 10.49 -11.31
N ARG A 303 -11.16 9.83 -12.42
CA ARG A 303 -9.79 9.86 -12.98
C ARG A 303 -9.40 11.21 -13.56
N GLU A 304 -10.36 11.96 -14.07
CA GLU A 304 -10.13 13.29 -14.61
C GLU A 304 -9.92 14.29 -13.49
N LYS A 305 -10.85 14.32 -12.53
CA LYS A 305 -10.94 15.37 -11.50
C LYS A 305 -10.17 15.05 -10.22
N ARG A 306 -9.99 13.77 -9.88
CA ARG A 306 -9.50 13.35 -8.55
C ARG A 306 -8.34 12.36 -8.58
N ASP A 307 -7.70 12.10 -9.72
CA ASP A 307 -6.57 11.18 -9.75
C ASP A 307 -5.41 11.64 -8.85
N CYS A 308 -5.04 10.80 -7.90
CA CYS A 308 -4.07 11.13 -6.86
C CYS A 308 -2.67 11.41 -7.43
N LEU A 309 -2.28 10.74 -8.52
CA LEU A 309 -0.96 10.95 -9.15
C LEU A 309 -0.92 12.27 -9.91
N LYS A 310 -1.99 12.61 -10.65
CA LYS A 310 -2.15 13.94 -11.27
C LYS A 310 -2.15 15.05 -10.24
N LYS A 311 -2.94 14.92 -9.17
CA LYS A 311 -3.00 15.90 -8.08
C LYS A 311 -1.61 16.13 -7.47
N TYR A 312 -0.89 15.05 -7.16
CA TYR A 312 0.44 15.18 -6.58
C TYR A 312 1.47 15.78 -7.55
N LYS A 313 1.45 15.38 -8.83
CA LYS A 313 2.29 15.97 -9.88
C LYS A 313 2.08 17.48 -9.97
N ASN A 314 0.84 17.94 -9.93
CA ASN A 314 0.51 19.35 -9.94
C ASN A 314 1.12 20.08 -8.73
N TYR A 315 0.99 19.52 -7.51
CA TYR A 315 1.63 20.10 -6.31
C TYR A 315 3.15 20.25 -6.46
N LEU A 316 3.82 19.20 -6.95
CA LEU A 316 5.28 19.22 -7.10
C LEU A 316 5.75 20.31 -8.08
N THR A 317 4.98 20.55 -9.14
CA THR A 317 5.27 21.61 -10.12
C THR A 317 4.86 23.00 -9.63
N SER A 318 3.70 23.17 -9.01
CA SER A 318 3.18 24.48 -8.57
C SER A 318 4.02 25.07 -7.43
N CYS A 319 4.61 24.21 -6.60
CA CYS A 319 5.47 24.61 -5.49
C CYS A 319 6.96 24.67 -5.87
N ASN A 320 7.31 24.57 -7.16
CA ASN A 320 8.69 24.61 -7.65
C ASN A 320 9.63 23.60 -6.95
N LEU A 321 9.13 22.40 -6.63
CA LEU A 321 9.97 21.29 -6.13
C LEU A 321 10.59 20.52 -7.30
N PHE A 322 9.81 20.29 -8.37
CA PHE A 322 10.26 19.58 -9.57
C PHE A 322 9.76 20.23 -10.85
N THR A 323 10.53 20.06 -11.92
CA THR A 323 10.07 20.41 -13.27
C THR A 323 9.19 19.33 -13.88
N PRO A 324 8.34 19.69 -14.86
CA PRO A 324 7.65 18.70 -15.69
C PRO A 324 8.62 17.68 -16.33
N GLU A 325 9.81 18.12 -16.74
CA GLU A 325 10.83 17.27 -17.38
C GLU A 325 11.46 16.28 -16.39
N GLU A 326 11.78 16.72 -15.17
CA GLU A 326 12.29 15.84 -14.10
C GLU A 326 11.27 14.75 -13.75
N LEU A 327 10.00 15.13 -13.59
CA LEU A 327 8.91 14.17 -13.30
C LEU A 327 8.70 13.20 -14.47
N LYS A 328 8.78 13.67 -15.71
CA LYS A 328 8.71 12.83 -16.91
C LYS A 328 9.89 11.84 -17.02
N ALA A 329 11.09 12.26 -16.63
CA ALA A 329 12.25 11.39 -16.58
C ALA A 329 12.05 10.25 -15.57
N ILE A 330 11.51 10.55 -14.38
CA ILE A 330 11.17 9.55 -13.35
C ILE A 330 10.09 8.58 -13.86
N GLU A 331 9.03 9.10 -14.47
CA GLU A 331 7.97 8.27 -15.07
C GLU A 331 8.56 7.32 -16.13
N THR A 332 9.52 7.79 -16.93
CA THR A 332 10.20 6.97 -17.94
C THR A 332 11.08 5.90 -17.31
N GLU A 333 11.81 6.23 -16.24
CA GLU A 333 12.64 5.28 -15.49
C GLU A 333 11.78 4.15 -14.89
N ASN A 334 10.69 4.49 -14.20
CA ASN A 334 9.79 3.52 -13.61
C ASN A 334 9.10 2.64 -14.65
N LYS A 335 8.79 3.20 -15.83
CA LYS A 335 8.26 2.43 -16.97
C LYS A 335 9.26 1.36 -17.40
N LYS A 336 10.51 1.74 -17.65
CA LYS A 336 11.58 0.79 -18.03
C LYS A 336 11.80 -0.30 -16.99
N LYS A 337 11.80 0.06 -15.69
CA LYS A 337 11.90 -0.92 -14.59
C LYS A 337 10.74 -1.92 -14.62
N THR A 338 9.51 -1.42 -14.78
CA THR A 338 8.31 -2.26 -14.84
C THR A 338 8.33 -3.18 -16.06
N GLU A 339 8.73 -2.68 -17.23
CA GLU A 339 8.84 -3.47 -18.46
C GLU A 339 9.89 -4.59 -18.31
N LYS A 340 11.06 -4.28 -17.76
CA LYS A 340 12.11 -5.27 -17.48
C LYS A 340 11.61 -6.35 -16.51
N ALA A 341 11.00 -5.95 -15.40
CA ALA A 341 10.44 -6.87 -14.41
C ALA A 341 9.32 -7.74 -15.01
N SER A 342 8.47 -7.16 -15.86
CA SER A 342 7.38 -7.88 -16.54
C SER A 342 7.92 -8.90 -17.54
N GLN A 343 8.99 -8.57 -18.27
CA GLN A 343 9.65 -9.50 -19.17
C GLN A 343 10.27 -10.66 -18.38
N PHE A 344 10.99 -10.36 -17.31
CA PHE A 344 11.59 -11.37 -16.43
C PHE A 344 10.52 -12.31 -15.85
N ALA A 345 9.43 -11.77 -15.29
CA ALA A 345 8.33 -12.54 -14.72
C ALA A 345 7.63 -13.49 -15.71
N ARG A 346 7.73 -13.25 -17.03
CA ARG A 346 7.21 -14.14 -18.07
C ARG A 346 8.15 -15.31 -18.37
N THR A 347 9.46 -15.07 -18.28
CA THR A 347 10.50 -16.02 -18.65
C THR A 347 11.13 -16.73 -17.46
N ASP A 348 10.91 -16.25 -16.24
CA ASP A 348 11.45 -16.87 -15.02
C ASP A 348 10.92 -18.30 -14.84
N LYS A 349 11.67 -19.12 -14.12
CA LYS A 349 11.36 -20.53 -13.92
C LYS A 349 10.14 -20.67 -13.01
N ILE A 350 9.30 -21.65 -13.32
CA ILE A 350 8.28 -22.13 -12.38
C ILE A 350 9.02 -22.85 -11.24
N PRO A 351 8.55 -22.77 -9.98
CA PRO A 351 9.12 -23.56 -8.89
C PRO A 351 9.15 -25.05 -9.26
N PRO A 352 10.26 -25.76 -8.98
CA PRO A 352 10.36 -27.19 -9.27
C PRO A 352 9.33 -27.98 -8.46
N LEU A 353 8.87 -29.13 -8.98
CA LEU A 353 7.80 -29.92 -8.35
C LEU A 353 8.18 -30.44 -6.97
N GLU A 354 9.47 -30.68 -6.76
CA GLU A 354 10.07 -31.09 -5.49
C GLU A 354 9.88 -30.03 -4.39
N GLU A 355 9.63 -28.77 -4.75
CA GLU A 355 9.34 -27.70 -3.79
C GLU A 355 7.87 -27.60 -3.38
N LEU A 356 6.98 -28.44 -3.93
CA LEU A 356 5.53 -28.35 -3.70
C LEU A 356 5.14 -28.45 -2.22
N ASN A 357 5.85 -29.29 -1.47
CA ASN A 357 5.58 -29.58 -0.06
C ASN A 357 6.61 -28.96 0.91
N THR A 358 7.45 -28.03 0.43
CA THR A 358 8.38 -27.33 1.32
C THR A 358 7.63 -26.33 2.18
N ASP A 359 8.21 -26.00 3.34
CA ASP A 359 7.75 -24.93 4.23
C ASP A 359 6.35 -25.16 4.84
N ILE A 360 5.88 -26.42 4.90
CA ILE A 360 4.63 -26.79 5.61
C ILE A 360 4.74 -26.52 7.11
N TYR A 361 5.89 -26.86 7.69
CA TYR A 361 6.21 -26.55 9.09
C TYR A 361 7.51 -25.76 9.14
N VAL A 362 7.59 -24.82 10.09
CA VAL A 362 8.85 -24.15 10.42
C VAL A 362 9.83 -25.15 11.06
N LYS A 363 9.33 -25.89 12.06
CA LYS A 363 10.00 -27.01 12.72
C LYS A 363 8.99 -28.15 12.84
N ALA A 364 9.20 -29.23 12.10
CA ALA A 364 8.34 -30.40 12.20
C ALA A 364 8.56 -31.12 13.54
N LEU A 365 7.49 -31.27 14.34
CA LEU A 365 7.50 -32.09 15.56
C LEU A 365 7.07 -33.54 15.28
N GLU A 366 6.40 -33.75 14.14
CA GLU A 366 5.93 -35.04 13.64
C GLU A 366 6.21 -35.14 12.13
N PRO A 367 6.25 -36.35 11.54
CA PRO A 367 6.36 -36.52 10.10
C PRO A 367 5.28 -35.73 9.34
N VAL A 368 5.65 -35.08 8.24
CA VAL A 368 4.69 -34.32 7.43
C VAL A 368 3.70 -35.30 6.81
N ARG A 369 2.42 -35.15 7.17
CA ARG A 369 1.35 -36.03 6.67
C ARG A 369 1.20 -35.89 5.15
N ASN A 370 1.20 -37.03 4.47
CA ASN A 370 0.88 -37.12 3.04
C ASN A 370 -0.58 -37.56 2.84
N VAL A 371 -1.00 -37.75 1.58
CA VAL A 371 -2.29 -38.34 1.21
C VAL A 371 -2.53 -39.72 1.85
N SER A 372 -1.46 -40.44 2.19
CA SER A 372 -1.50 -41.67 2.99
C SER A 372 -0.62 -41.54 4.23
N HIS A 373 -1.11 -42.03 5.37
CA HIS A 373 -0.36 -42.05 6.62
C HIS A 373 0.92 -42.90 6.53
N PHE A 374 0.94 -43.93 5.68
CA PHE A 374 2.06 -44.86 5.55
C PHE A 374 3.23 -44.34 4.68
N LYS A 375 3.09 -43.15 4.07
CA LYS A 375 4.11 -42.55 3.20
C LYS A 375 4.28 -41.06 3.50
N PRO A 376 4.79 -40.70 4.69
CA PRO A 376 4.95 -39.30 5.07
C PRO A 376 5.88 -38.57 4.10
N LEU A 377 5.67 -37.26 3.96
CA LEU A 377 6.54 -36.38 3.20
C LEU A 377 7.78 -36.05 4.04
N ALA A 378 8.91 -35.86 3.38
CA ALA A 378 10.08 -35.29 4.03
C ALA A 378 9.78 -33.84 4.44
N HIS A 379 10.15 -33.46 5.66
CA HIS A 379 10.14 -32.04 6.04
C HIS A 379 11.31 -31.34 5.34
N ILE A 380 11.00 -30.36 4.51
CA ILE A 380 11.98 -29.57 3.76
C ILE A 380 11.67 -28.09 3.96
N ASN A 381 12.67 -27.33 4.40
CA ASN A 381 12.60 -25.87 4.47
C ASN A 381 13.40 -25.27 3.31
N SER A 382 12.80 -24.34 2.58
CA SER A 382 13.46 -23.64 1.47
C SER A 382 14.49 -22.61 1.92
N ASN A 383 14.60 -22.36 3.24
CA ASN A 383 15.50 -21.40 3.88
C ASN A 383 15.41 -19.96 3.34
N LYS A 384 14.34 -19.62 2.60
CA LYS A 384 14.14 -18.25 2.07
C LYS A 384 13.96 -17.22 3.19
N PHE A 385 13.38 -17.65 4.31
CA PHE A 385 13.25 -16.86 5.53
C PHE A 385 14.02 -17.60 6.63
N PRO A 386 15.34 -17.43 6.74
CA PRO A 386 16.07 -18.01 7.87
C PRO A 386 15.41 -17.49 9.15
N LEU A 387 14.98 -18.40 10.01
CA LEU A 387 14.55 -18.03 11.36
C LEU A 387 15.73 -17.32 12.00
N THR A 388 15.61 -16.00 12.21
CA THR A 388 16.57 -15.31 13.06
C THR A 388 16.40 -15.90 14.47
N PRO A 389 17.50 -16.25 15.17
CA PRO A 389 17.44 -16.90 16.48
C PRO A 389 16.57 -16.19 17.51
#